data_AF-A0A934H992-F1
#
_entry.id   AF-A0A934H992-F1
#
_cell.length_a   1.000
_cell.length_b   1.000
_cell.length_c   1.000
_cell.angle_alpha   90.00
_cell.angle_beta   90.00
_cell.angle_gamma   90.00
#
_symmetry.space_group_name_H-M   'P 1'
#
loop_
_entity.id
_entity.type
_entity.pdbx_description
1 polymer ?
#
loop_
_entity_poly.entity_id
_entity_poly.type
_entity_poly.pdbx_seq_one_letter_code
_entity_poly.pdbx_strand_id
1 'polypeptide(L)'
;MEDFREILNYLGPGDELHWDIALYLLFLLNVVVILTVPEGNALATFLCIMVLVFIFIDKTYAFGFMLDPGRWTPKQCHTEIFVGTYLIRAAMFIAPFSIAGFVREGKSRGPAILAGIGAVVYSFMRWFMDQRNITAPEITCFNTEVMLQSVGIILILAKIALRDRLLLGTINRRVPGTVLRQPAAHEIEI
;
A
#
# COMPACT_ATOMS: atom_id res chain seq x y z
N MET A 1 -6.67 -9.96 -27.53
CA MET A 1 -5.26 -10.41 -27.61
C MET A 1 -4.33 -9.26 -27.97
N GLU A 2 -4.79 -8.24 -28.71
CA GLU A 2 -4.03 -7.03 -29.01
C GLU A 2 -3.72 -6.22 -27.75
N ASP A 3 -4.70 -5.99 -26.88
CA ASP A 3 -4.51 -5.26 -25.61
C ASP A 3 -3.43 -5.88 -24.71
N PHE A 4 -3.34 -7.22 -24.67
CA PHE A 4 -2.31 -7.91 -23.88
C PHE A 4 -0.91 -7.73 -24.46
N ARG A 5 -0.77 -7.70 -25.80
CA ARG A 5 0.51 -7.39 -26.44
C ARG A 5 0.93 -5.94 -26.19
N GLU A 6 -0.03 -5.01 -26.19
CA GLU A 6 0.25 -3.62 -25.87
C GLU A 6 0.70 -3.45 -24.41
N ILE A 7 0.01 -4.07 -23.45
CA ILE A 7 0.42 -4.12 -22.04
C ILE A 7 1.87 -4.64 -21.88
N LEU A 8 2.23 -5.69 -22.62
CA LEU A 8 3.59 -6.23 -22.60
C LEU A 8 4.62 -5.27 -23.23
N ASN A 9 4.24 -4.48 -24.24
CA ASN A 9 5.12 -3.46 -24.82
C ASN A 9 5.41 -2.32 -23.82
N TYR A 10 4.44 -1.97 -22.98
CA TYR A 10 4.64 -1.00 -21.87
C TYR A 10 5.54 -1.52 -20.74
N LEU A 11 5.86 -2.83 -20.75
CA LEU A 11 6.77 -3.43 -19.78
C LEU A 11 8.24 -3.07 -20.03
N GLY A 12 8.57 -2.61 -21.25
CA GLY A 12 9.89 -2.07 -21.58
C GLY A 12 10.13 -0.66 -21.02
N PRO A 13 11.36 -0.13 -21.15
CA PRO A 13 11.65 1.27 -20.86
C PRO A 13 10.85 2.16 -21.82
N GLY A 14 9.94 2.95 -21.27
CA GLY A 14 9.13 3.92 -22.00
C GLY A 14 9.77 5.30 -22.03
N ASP A 15 9.02 6.26 -22.58
CA ASP A 15 9.48 7.65 -22.75
C ASP A 15 9.71 8.37 -21.41
N GLU A 16 9.06 7.93 -20.32
CA GLU A 16 9.19 8.48 -18.97
C GLU A 16 10.16 7.64 -18.11
N LEU A 17 11.42 7.57 -18.54
CA LEU A 17 12.46 6.72 -17.96
C LEU A 17 12.60 6.86 -16.42
N HIS A 18 12.40 8.06 -15.89
CA HIS A 18 12.54 8.34 -14.46
C HIS A 18 11.47 7.64 -13.61
N TRP A 19 10.23 7.55 -14.10
CA TRP A 19 9.16 6.81 -13.42
C TRP A 19 9.36 5.31 -13.52
N ASP A 20 9.82 4.83 -14.68
CA ASP A 20 10.14 3.42 -14.89
C ASP A 20 11.24 2.96 -13.92
N ILE A 21 12.34 3.73 -13.82
CA ILE A 21 13.43 3.44 -12.88
C ILE A 21 12.91 3.40 -11.43
N ALA A 22 12.07 4.36 -11.04
CA ALA A 22 11.49 4.39 -9.69
C ALA A 22 10.64 3.14 -9.41
N LEU A 23 9.78 2.73 -10.34
CA LEU A 23 8.95 1.53 -10.22
C LEU A 23 9.79 0.25 -10.18
N TYR A 24 10.83 0.12 -11.01
CA TYR A 24 11.74 -1.04 -10.95
C TYR A 24 12.50 -1.10 -9.62
N LEU A 25 12.91 0.05 -9.08
CA LEU A 25 13.57 0.11 -7.78
C LEU A 25 12.61 -0.29 -6.64
N LEU A 26 11.35 0.13 -6.69
CA LEU A 26 10.31 -0.32 -5.75
C LEU A 26 10.01 -1.80 -5.89
N PHE A 27 10.00 -2.31 -7.12
CA PHE A 27 9.83 -3.74 -7.40
C PHE A 27 10.97 -4.53 -6.75
N LEU A 28 12.22 -4.15 -7.01
CA LEU A 28 13.41 -4.79 -6.45
C LEU A 28 13.38 -4.76 -4.91
N LEU A 29 13.05 -3.61 -4.31
CA LEU A 29 12.94 -3.49 -2.86
C LEU A 29 11.88 -4.45 -2.29
N ASN A 30 10.70 -4.55 -2.91
CA ASN A 30 9.65 -5.47 -2.45
C ASN A 30 10.02 -6.94 -2.66
N VAL A 31 10.81 -7.27 -3.68
CA VAL A 31 11.41 -8.60 -3.82
C VAL A 31 12.42 -8.87 -2.69
N VAL A 32 13.24 -7.89 -2.30
CA VAL A 32 14.11 -8.07 -1.13
C VAL A 32 13.29 -8.26 0.16
N VAL A 33 12.17 -7.55 0.32
CA VAL A 33 11.26 -7.77 1.45
C VAL A 33 10.74 -9.20 1.44
N ILE A 34 10.23 -9.72 0.31
CA ILE A 34 9.67 -11.08 0.27
C ILE A 34 10.71 -12.15 0.61
N LEU A 35 11.96 -11.96 0.19
CA LEU A 35 13.07 -12.88 0.48
C LEU A 35 13.55 -12.83 1.93
N THR A 36 13.23 -11.77 2.66
CA THR A 36 13.64 -11.57 4.06
C THR A 36 12.52 -11.83 5.06
N VAL A 37 11.27 -11.98 4.58
CA VAL A 37 10.13 -12.35 5.42
C VAL A 37 10.30 -13.80 5.92
N PRO A 38 10.09 -14.07 7.22
CA PRO A 38 10.19 -15.41 7.76
C PRO A 38 9.16 -16.36 7.16
N GLU A 39 9.60 -17.60 6.93
CA GLU A 39 8.74 -18.69 6.48
C GLU A 39 7.55 -18.88 7.43
N GLY A 40 6.35 -19.06 6.88
CA GLY A 40 5.11 -19.20 7.63
C GLY A 40 4.33 -17.90 7.87
N ASN A 41 4.89 -16.72 7.55
CA ASN A 41 4.13 -15.47 7.57
C ASN A 41 3.36 -15.25 6.26
N ALA A 42 2.23 -15.95 6.11
CA ALA A 42 1.40 -15.89 4.92
C ALA A 42 0.84 -14.49 4.65
N LEU A 43 0.49 -13.72 5.69
CA LEU A 43 -0.04 -12.37 5.54
C LEU A 43 1.00 -11.40 4.95
N ALA A 44 2.22 -11.40 5.49
CA ALA A 44 3.30 -10.54 4.98
C ALA A 44 3.66 -10.89 3.54
N THR A 45 3.72 -12.18 3.23
CA THR A 45 3.99 -12.69 1.88
C THR A 45 2.90 -12.24 0.90
N PHE A 46 1.62 -12.38 1.29
CA PHE A 46 0.49 -11.95 0.48
C PHE A 46 0.51 -10.43 0.23
N LEU A 47 0.78 -9.63 1.26
CA LEU A 47 0.92 -8.18 1.11
C LEU A 47 2.06 -7.79 0.17
N CYS A 48 3.21 -8.45 0.26
CA CYS A 48 4.31 -8.25 -0.70
C CYS A 48 3.89 -8.57 -2.13
N ILE A 49 3.24 -9.71 -2.37
CA ILE A 49 2.77 -10.12 -3.69
C ILE A 49 1.78 -9.09 -4.25
N MET A 50 0.82 -8.64 -3.43
CA MET A 50 -0.13 -7.60 -3.83
C MET A 50 0.56 -6.31 -4.24
N VAL A 51 1.60 -5.87 -3.52
CA VAL A 51 2.38 -4.68 -3.90
C VAL A 51 3.10 -4.88 -5.23
N LEU A 52 3.69 -6.06 -5.47
CA LEU A 52 4.35 -6.37 -6.75
C LEU A 52 3.35 -6.33 -7.92
N VAL A 53 2.14 -6.84 -7.71
CA VAL A 53 1.06 -6.76 -8.70
C VAL A 53 0.62 -5.31 -8.93
N PHE A 54 0.49 -4.50 -7.88
CA PHE A 54 0.15 -3.09 -8.03
C PHE A 54 1.23 -2.29 -8.75
N ILE A 55 2.52 -2.57 -8.50
CA ILE A 55 3.63 -1.98 -9.26
C ILE A 55 3.52 -2.35 -10.74
N PHE A 56 3.19 -3.61 -11.06
CA PHE A 56 3.00 -4.05 -12.44
C PHE A 56 1.82 -3.33 -13.11
N ILE A 57 0.68 -3.22 -12.43
CA ILE A 57 -0.51 -2.51 -12.92
C ILE A 57 -0.19 -1.02 -13.17
N ASP A 58 0.54 -0.39 -12.26
CA ASP A 58 0.92 1.02 -12.37
C ASP A 58 1.93 1.25 -13.52
N LYS A 59 2.90 0.34 -13.70
CA LYS A 59 3.88 0.39 -14.80
C LYS A 59 3.24 0.21 -16.18
N THR A 60 2.32 -0.74 -16.29
CA THR A 60 1.72 -1.11 -17.58
C THR A 60 0.54 -0.25 -17.97
N TYR A 61 0.15 0.72 -17.13
CA TYR A 61 -1.06 1.50 -17.30
C TYR A 61 -2.32 0.61 -17.47
N ALA A 62 -2.32 -0.60 -16.90
CA ALA A 62 -3.33 -1.64 -17.19
C ALA A 62 -4.77 -1.17 -16.93
N PHE A 63 -4.98 -0.29 -15.94
CA PHE A 63 -6.31 0.29 -15.71
C PHE A 63 -6.82 1.17 -16.86
N GLY A 64 -5.94 1.85 -17.59
CA GLY A 64 -6.33 2.61 -18.78
C GLY A 64 -6.87 1.71 -19.89
N PHE A 65 -6.33 0.49 -20.02
CA PHE A 65 -6.84 -0.50 -20.98
C PHE A 65 -8.14 -1.17 -20.54
N MET A 66 -8.33 -1.36 -19.23
CA MET A 66 -9.50 -2.07 -18.70
C MET A 66 -10.76 -1.20 -18.59
N LEU A 67 -10.60 0.12 -18.46
CA LEU A 67 -11.68 1.02 -18.05
C LEU A 67 -12.00 2.14 -19.04
N ASP A 68 -11.22 2.28 -20.12
CA ASP A 68 -11.50 3.26 -21.17
C ASP A 68 -12.30 2.62 -22.33
N PRO A 69 -13.49 3.15 -22.68
CA PRO A 69 -14.22 2.74 -23.88
C PRO A 69 -13.65 3.30 -25.20
N GLY A 70 -12.39 3.76 -25.21
CA GLY A 70 -11.66 4.21 -26.40
C GLY A 70 -11.71 5.72 -26.66
N ARG A 71 -12.01 6.53 -25.64
CA ARG A 71 -12.07 8.00 -25.77
C ARG A 71 -10.74 8.68 -25.46
N TRP A 72 -9.88 8.08 -24.64
CA TRP A 72 -8.58 8.62 -24.27
C TRP A 72 -7.47 7.60 -24.55
N THR A 73 -6.22 8.05 -24.48
CA THR A 73 -5.11 7.10 -24.49
C THR A 73 -5.04 6.40 -23.12
N PRO A 74 -4.69 5.11 -23.05
CA PRO A 74 -4.57 4.37 -21.78
C PRO A 74 -3.67 5.07 -20.76
N LYS A 75 -2.61 5.72 -21.26
CA LYS A 75 -1.70 6.55 -20.46
C LYS A 75 -2.44 7.72 -19.82
N GLN A 76 -3.15 8.54 -20.60
CA GLN A 76 -3.91 9.69 -20.08
C GLN A 76 -5.01 9.28 -19.12
N CYS A 77 -5.73 8.19 -19.40
CA CYS A 77 -6.76 7.68 -18.51
C CYS A 77 -6.16 7.30 -17.13
N HIS A 78 -5.01 6.61 -17.14
CA HIS A 78 -4.31 6.21 -15.93
C HIS A 78 -3.65 7.40 -15.20
N THR A 79 -3.01 8.32 -15.91
CA THR A 79 -2.27 9.43 -15.30
C THR A 79 -3.18 10.54 -14.80
N GLU A 80 -4.24 10.90 -15.52
CA GLU A 80 -4.99 12.13 -15.25
C GLU A 80 -6.41 11.90 -14.72
N ILE A 81 -7.04 10.77 -15.02
CA ILE A 81 -8.50 10.63 -14.88
C ILE A 81 -8.90 9.62 -13.79
N PHE A 82 -8.15 8.52 -13.63
CA PHE A 82 -8.63 7.38 -12.85
C PHE A 82 -8.18 7.37 -11.38
N VAL A 83 -9.13 7.47 -10.45
CA VAL A 83 -8.84 7.46 -9.00
C VAL A 83 -8.35 6.10 -8.49
N GLY A 84 -8.66 5.00 -9.20
CA GLY A 84 -8.11 3.70 -8.81
C GLY A 84 -6.59 3.63 -8.92
N THR A 85 -5.93 4.50 -9.69
CA THR A 85 -4.46 4.60 -9.68
C THR A 85 -3.93 5.14 -8.35
N TYR A 86 -4.68 6.06 -7.71
CA TYR A 86 -4.36 6.54 -6.37
C TYR A 86 -4.54 5.46 -5.30
N LEU A 87 -5.61 4.66 -5.39
CA LEU A 87 -5.86 3.57 -4.46
C LEU A 87 -4.75 2.51 -4.51
N ILE A 88 -4.28 2.12 -5.70
CA ILE A 88 -3.17 1.17 -5.80
C ILE A 88 -1.86 1.77 -5.29
N ARG A 89 -1.56 3.04 -5.60
CA ARG A 89 -0.36 3.73 -5.11
C ARG A 89 -0.40 3.89 -3.59
N ALA A 90 -1.57 4.15 -3.02
CA ALA A 90 -1.78 4.16 -1.59
C ALA A 90 -1.49 2.79 -0.96
N ALA A 91 -2.03 1.72 -1.55
CA ALA A 91 -1.78 0.37 -1.10
C ALA A 91 -0.29 -0.04 -1.23
N MET A 92 0.40 0.42 -2.28
CA MET A 92 1.82 0.18 -2.52
C MET A 92 2.71 0.71 -1.41
N PHE A 93 2.32 1.76 -0.69
CA PHE A 93 3.10 2.25 0.46
C PHE A 93 2.57 1.78 1.83
N ILE A 94 1.25 1.58 1.98
CA ILE A 94 0.67 1.11 3.26
C ILE A 94 1.11 -0.32 3.55
N ALA A 95 1.17 -1.18 2.54
CA ALA A 95 1.52 -2.59 2.73
C ALA A 95 2.96 -2.80 3.26
N PRO A 96 4.02 -2.18 2.70
CA PRO A 96 5.37 -2.29 3.26
C PRO A 96 5.47 -1.78 4.71
N PHE A 97 4.80 -0.68 5.05
CA PHE A 97 4.77 -0.20 6.44
C PHE A 97 4.01 -1.15 7.38
N SER A 98 2.95 -1.79 6.90
CA SER A 98 2.22 -2.82 7.65
C SER A 98 3.12 -4.02 7.92
N ILE A 99 3.90 -4.46 6.92
CA ILE A 99 4.89 -5.54 7.09
C ILE A 99 5.94 -5.14 8.12
N ALA A 100 6.52 -3.93 8.02
CA ALA A 100 7.48 -3.42 9.00
C ALA A 100 6.91 -3.28 10.42
N GLY A 101 5.59 -3.12 10.54
CA GLY A 101 4.89 -2.94 11.82
C GLY A 101 4.51 -4.24 12.52
N PHE A 102 4.26 -5.32 11.78
CA PHE A 102 3.79 -6.60 12.33
C PHE A 102 4.85 -7.71 12.29
N VAL A 103 5.81 -7.65 11.37
CA VAL A 103 6.94 -8.61 11.35
C VAL A 103 7.93 -8.23 12.45
N ARG A 104 8.09 -9.13 13.43
CA ARG A 104 8.96 -8.92 14.59
C ARG A 104 10.44 -9.13 14.29
N GLU A 105 10.76 -9.75 13.16
CA GLU A 105 12.13 -10.04 12.77
C GLU A 105 12.85 -8.80 12.22
N GLY A 106 14.05 -8.53 12.72
CA GLY A 106 14.80 -7.32 12.34
C GLY A 106 15.27 -7.30 10.89
N LYS A 107 15.42 -8.47 10.25
CA LYS A 107 15.99 -8.61 8.90
C LYS A 107 15.09 -8.05 7.80
N SER A 108 13.76 -8.22 7.91
CA SER A 108 12.79 -7.73 6.92
C SER A 108 12.31 -6.31 7.20
N ARG A 109 12.44 -5.84 8.45
CA ARG A 109 11.95 -4.53 8.88
C ARG A 109 12.64 -3.37 8.17
N GLY A 110 13.97 -3.43 8.04
CA GLY A 110 14.75 -2.39 7.33
C GLY A 110 14.34 -2.23 5.86
N PRO A 111 14.41 -3.31 5.06
CA PRO A 111 13.96 -3.29 3.66
C PRO A 111 12.50 -2.84 3.50
N ALA A 112 11.60 -3.27 4.39
CA ALA A 112 10.19 -2.90 4.32
C ALA A 112 9.95 -1.40 4.60
N ILE A 113 10.71 -0.80 5.52
CA ILE A 113 10.66 0.65 5.76
C ILE A 113 11.18 1.41 4.54
N LEU A 114 12.30 0.98 3.94
CA LEU A 114 12.85 1.62 2.74
C LEU A 114 11.88 1.52 1.56
N ALA A 115 11.27 0.35 1.35
CA ALA A 115 10.23 0.15 0.35
C ALA A 115 9.01 1.05 0.60
N GLY A 116 8.57 1.18 1.86
CA GLY A 116 7.47 2.06 2.24
C GLY A 116 7.77 3.54 1.97
N ILE A 117 8.96 4.02 2.38
CA ILE A 117 9.39 5.41 2.12
C ILE A 117 9.50 5.66 0.61
N GLY A 118 10.13 4.77 -0.14
CA GLY A 118 10.23 4.88 -1.59
C GLY A 118 8.85 4.95 -2.24
N ALA A 119 7.91 4.12 -1.82
CA ALA A 119 6.56 4.09 -2.36
C ALA A 119 5.77 5.36 -2.03
N VAL A 120 5.96 5.95 -0.82
CA VAL A 120 5.39 7.27 -0.48
C VAL A 120 5.96 8.35 -1.38
N VAL A 121 7.28 8.41 -1.52
CA VAL A 121 7.95 9.44 -2.37
C VAL A 121 7.46 9.32 -3.80
N TYR A 122 7.42 8.11 -4.35
CA TYR A 122 6.90 7.85 -5.69
C TYR A 122 5.44 8.30 -5.84
N SER A 123 4.56 7.88 -4.91
CA SER A 123 3.14 8.21 -4.96
C SER A 123 2.90 9.71 -4.86
N PHE A 124 3.63 10.40 -3.99
CA PHE A 124 3.52 11.85 -3.81
C PHE A 124 4.05 12.61 -5.03
N MET A 125 5.18 12.19 -5.59
CA MET A 125 5.77 12.82 -6.77
C MET A 125 4.86 12.68 -8.00
N ARG A 126 4.30 11.49 -8.25
CA ARG A 126 3.32 11.27 -9.33
C ARG A 126 2.07 12.13 -9.13
N TRP A 127 1.56 12.19 -7.90
CA TRP A 127 0.43 13.04 -7.58
C TRP A 127 0.74 14.53 -7.85
N PHE A 128 1.90 15.01 -7.40
CA PHE A 128 2.29 16.42 -7.52
C PHE A 128 2.53 16.85 -8.97
N MET A 129 3.15 15.99 -9.79
CA MET A 129 3.54 16.32 -11.17
C MET A 129 2.41 16.08 -12.16
N ASP A 130 1.74 14.93 -12.10
CA ASP A 130 0.81 14.51 -13.15
C ASP A 130 -0.65 14.83 -12.81
N GLN A 131 -1.00 14.88 -11.52
CA GLN A 131 -2.40 14.89 -11.07
C GLN A 131 -2.82 16.16 -10.33
N ARG A 132 -1.90 17.07 -10.03
CA ARG A 132 -2.23 18.31 -9.30
C ARG A 132 -3.10 19.26 -10.13
N ASN A 133 -2.88 19.31 -11.45
CA ASN A 133 -3.54 20.26 -12.35
C ASN A 133 -4.34 19.52 -13.43
N ILE A 134 -5.28 18.66 -13.03
CA ILE A 134 -6.14 17.94 -13.97
C ILE A 134 -7.15 18.91 -14.60
N THR A 135 -7.18 18.98 -15.93
CA THR A 135 -8.04 19.90 -16.70
C THR A 135 -9.49 19.40 -16.82
N ALA A 136 -9.76 18.13 -16.50
CA ALA A 136 -11.08 17.49 -16.55
C ALA A 136 -11.52 16.95 -15.16
N PRO A 137 -11.91 17.82 -14.21
CA PRO A 137 -12.33 17.41 -12.86
C PRO A 137 -13.66 16.64 -12.83
N GLU A 138 -14.39 16.58 -13.94
CA GLU A 138 -15.74 15.98 -13.99
C GLU A 138 -15.75 14.46 -14.20
N ILE A 139 -14.61 13.86 -14.55
CA ILE A 139 -14.50 12.40 -14.84
C ILE A 139 -13.89 11.65 -13.64
N THR A 140 -13.30 12.36 -12.67
CA THR A 140 -12.87 11.74 -11.43
C THR A 140 -14.10 11.30 -10.65
N CYS A 141 -14.29 9.99 -10.46
CA CYS A 141 -15.34 9.43 -9.59
C CYS A 141 -15.21 9.83 -8.10
N PHE A 142 -14.34 10.79 -7.77
CA PHE A 142 -14.17 11.33 -6.43
C PHE A 142 -14.48 12.82 -6.45
N ASN A 143 -15.65 13.15 -5.93
CA ASN A 143 -15.96 14.47 -5.43
C ASN A 143 -14.87 14.84 -4.40
N THR A 144 -14.21 15.98 -4.59
CA THR A 144 -13.05 16.45 -3.81
C THR A 144 -13.35 16.53 -2.31
N GLU A 145 -14.61 16.72 -1.94
CA GLU A 145 -15.09 16.68 -0.55
C GLU A 145 -14.88 15.32 0.12
N VAL A 146 -15.07 14.22 -0.62
CA VAL A 146 -14.93 12.84 -0.12
C VAL A 146 -13.46 12.50 0.10
N MET A 147 -12.54 13.05 -0.71
CA MET A 147 -11.10 12.86 -0.52
C MET A 147 -10.62 13.58 0.75
N LEU A 148 -11.09 14.81 0.98
CA LEU A 148 -10.79 15.55 2.21
C LEU A 148 -11.29 14.82 3.46
N GLN A 149 -12.50 14.25 3.39
CA GLN A 149 -13.06 13.42 4.44
C GLN A 149 -12.26 12.13 4.66
N SER A 150 -11.84 11.46 3.58
CA SER A 150 -11.06 10.21 3.66
C SER A 150 -9.68 10.43 4.26
N VAL A 151 -8.97 11.49 3.88
CA VAL A 151 -7.70 11.89 4.49
C VAL A 151 -7.89 12.24 5.97
N GLY A 152 -8.98 12.95 6.31
CA GLY A 152 -9.35 13.24 7.69
C GLY A 152 -9.56 11.97 8.52
N ILE A 153 -10.31 11.00 7.99
CA ILE A 153 -10.56 9.71 8.66
C ILE A 153 -9.26 8.92 8.83
N ILE A 154 -8.39 8.87 7.82
CA ILE A 154 -7.09 8.19 7.91
C ILE A 154 -6.20 8.85 8.98
N LEU A 155 -6.17 10.18 9.05
CA LEU A 155 -5.41 10.90 10.09
C LEU A 155 -5.99 10.68 11.49
N ILE A 156 -7.32 10.60 11.62
CA ILE A 156 -7.98 10.29 12.90
C ILE A 156 -7.68 8.85 13.31
N LEU A 157 -7.77 7.89 12.40
CA LEU A 157 -7.47 6.48 12.66
C LEU A 157 -5.98 6.28 12.98
N ALA A 158 -5.08 6.96 12.26
CA ALA A 158 -3.66 6.99 12.57
C ALA A 158 -3.42 7.56 13.97
N LYS A 159 -4.07 8.68 14.33
CA LYS A 159 -3.98 9.30 15.65
C LYS A 159 -4.51 8.37 16.75
N ILE A 160 -5.61 7.66 16.53
CA ILE A 160 -6.18 6.70 17.49
C ILE A 160 -5.23 5.49 17.65
N ALA A 161 -4.76 4.90 16.55
CA ALA A 161 -3.83 3.78 16.58
C ALA A 161 -2.48 4.14 17.24
N LEU A 162 -1.99 5.37 17.04
CA LEU A 162 -0.79 5.90 17.72
C LEU A 162 -1.05 6.19 19.20
N ARG A 163 -2.24 6.69 19.57
CA ARG A 163 -2.62 6.95 20.96
C ARG A 163 -2.68 5.66 21.77
N ASP A 164 -3.24 4.59 21.22
CA ASP A 164 -3.31 3.30 21.91
C ASP A 164 -1.93 2.65 22.06
N ARG A 165 -1.01 2.86 21.11
CA ARG A 165 0.40 2.45 21.26
C ARG A 165 1.17 3.28 22.30
N LEU A 166 0.86 4.56 22.47
CA LEU A 166 1.48 5.42 23.49
C LEU A 166 0.91 5.15 24.90
N LEU A 167 -0.36 4.78 25.03
CA LEU A 167 -0.98 4.42 26.32
C LEU A 167 -0.50 3.06 26.88
N LEU A 168 0.00 2.16 26.03
CA LEU A 168 0.70 0.94 26.46
C LEU A 168 2.08 1.22 27.10
N GLY A 169 2.63 2.42 26.94
CA GLY A 169 3.89 2.85 27.56
C GLY A 169 3.75 3.46 28.95
N THR A 170 2.54 3.83 29.37
CA THR A 170 2.27 4.30 30.74
C THR A 170 1.83 3.13 31.60
N ILE A 171 2.82 2.45 32.18
CA ILE A 171 2.64 1.57 33.34
C ILE A 171 1.94 2.40 34.43
N ASN A 172 0.62 2.22 34.58
CA ASN A 172 -0.11 2.80 35.68
C ASN A 172 0.15 1.95 36.93
N ARG A 173 1.29 2.24 37.57
CA ARG A 173 1.75 1.64 38.82
C ARG A 173 0.91 2.23 39.96
N ARG A 174 -0.36 1.83 40.10
CA ARG A 174 -1.20 1.96 41.32
C ARG A 174 -2.68 1.63 40.98
N VAL A 175 -3.08 0.37 41.03
CA VAL A 175 -4.39 -0.08 41.59
C VAL A 175 -4.21 -1.56 42.02
N PRO A 176 -4.69 -1.97 43.21
CA PRO A 176 -4.34 -3.24 43.84
C PRO A 176 -5.15 -4.42 43.27
N GLY A 177 -4.59 -5.62 43.46
CA GLY A 177 -4.95 -6.82 42.71
C GLY A 177 -6.33 -7.42 42.97
N THR A 178 -6.74 -8.22 42.00
CA THR A 178 -7.54 -9.43 42.21
C THR A 178 -7.00 -10.50 41.27
N VAL A 179 -6.39 -11.52 41.88
CA VAL A 179 -6.01 -12.78 41.26
C VAL A 179 -7.30 -13.50 40.87
N LEU A 180 -7.60 -13.62 39.57
CA LEU A 180 -8.56 -14.62 39.10
C LEU A 180 -7.79 -15.88 38.70
N ARG A 181 -7.65 -16.71 39.74
CA ARG A 181 -7.29 -18.12 39.76
C ARG A 181 -8.00 -18.87 38.61
N GLN A 182 -7.22 -19.55 37.77
CA GLN A 182 -7.71 -20.60 36.87
C GLN A 182 -8.45 -21.66 37.71
N PRO A 183 -9.71 -22.03 37.39
CA PRO A 183 -10.22 -23.32 37.81
C PRO A 183 -9.63 -24.40 36.90
N ALA A 184 -8.93 -25.32 37.54
CA ALA A 184 -8.36 -26.53 36.97
C ALA A 184 -9.45 -27.45 36.42
N ALA A 185 -9.04 -28.28 35.46
CA ALA A 185 -9.79 -29.40 34.93
C ALA A 185 -10.25 -30.35 36.04
N HIS A 186 -11.48 -30.84 35.93
CA HIS A 186 -11.87 -32.08 36.57
C HIS A 186 -12.51 -32.98 35.52
N GLU A 187 -11.75 -34.00 35.13
CA GLU A 187 -12.27 -35.22 34.54
C GLU A 187 -12.61 -36.22 35.68
N ILE A 188 -13.47 -37.18 35.31
CA ILE A 188 -13.63 -38.56 35.84
C ILE A 188 -14.75 -38.82 36.88
N GLU A 189 -15.76 -39.54 36.36
CA GLU A 189 -16.49 -40.73 36.87
C GLU A 189 -16.33 -41.13 38.35
N ILE A 190 -17.47 -41.34 39.04
CA ILE A 190 -18.10 -42.64 39.40
C ILE A 190 -19.53 -42.35 39.87
#